data_AF-A0A3N5LXW7-F1
#
_entry.id   AF-A0A3N5LXW7-F1
#
_cell.length_a   1.000
_cell.length_b   1.000
_cell.length_c   1.000
_cell.angle_alpha   90.00
_cell.angle_beta   90.00
_cell.angle_gamma   90.00
#
_symmetry.space_group_name_H-M   'P 1'
#
loop_
_entity.id
_entity.type
_entity.pdbx_description
1 polymer ?
#
loop_
_entity_poly.entity_id
_entity_poly.type
_entity_poly.pdbx_seq_one_letter_code
_entity_poly.pdbx_strand_id
1 'polypeptide(L)'
;MPVKKVGIISCSGEEMPEGTISRLATRRVLETLQPERTVTICLPLFLAGGEGERAFARHYPTIAIDGCEKRCAARGTEIYSAKPAASIVVSELSSDPSAELGTARRLSDQGLQVMEATAVATSEIVDRLLGTKQTIQINAEGRSASSLKTVVTCSCGSGIPSKMLTIAGRETEVAALPVIYQSWQSAGRMPDKGVSAEMLKIVNVYNPIPENEEDAWKQAIALDYARFCSETK
;
A
#
# COMPACT_ATOMS: atom_id res chain seq x y z
N MET A 1 6.78 -10.65 -16.97
CA MET A 1 7.51 -9.61 -16.22
C MET A 1 6.56 -8.98 -15.22
N PRO A 2 6.99 -8.65 -13.99
CA PRO A 2 6.12 -8.06 -12.99
C PRO A 2 5.55 -6.71 -13.49
N VAL A 3 4.31 -6.41 -13.11
CA VAL A 3 3.60 -5.18 -13.51
C VAL A 3 4.38 -3.98 -12.99
N LYS A 4 4.75 -3.05 -13.88
CA LYS A 4 5.48 -1.84 -13.52
C LYS A 4 4.52 -0.89 -12.79
N LYS A 5 4.69 -0.71 -11.48
CA LYS A 5 3.92 0.25 -10.68
C LYS A 5 4.64 1.59 -10.54
N VAL A 6 3.88 2.63 -10.25
CA VAL A 6 4.38 3.98 -9.93
C VAL A 6 4.17 4.26 -8.45
N GLY A 7 5.22 4.71 -7.77
CA GLY A 7 5.14 5.16 -6.38
C GLY A 7 4.58 6.57 -6.30
N ILE A 8 3.74 6.84 -5.30
CA ILE A 8 3.27 8.18 -4.99
C ILE A 8 3.65 8.47 -3.54
N ILE A 9 4.39 9.55 -3.33
CA ILE A 9 4.80 10.02 -2.00
C ILE A 9 4.23 11.41 -1.76
N SER A 10 3.34 11.54 -0.78
CA SER A 10 2.79 12.84 -0.37
C SER A 10 3.52 13.40 0.83
N CYS A 11 3.60 14.73 0.93
CA CYS A 11 4.02 15.38 2.17
C CYS A 11 3.06 15.07 3.33
N SER A 12 3.56 15.11 4.57
CA SER A 12 2.72 14.92 5.76
C SER A 12 1.69 16.05 5.92
N GLY A 13 2.10 17.29 5.62
CA GLY A 13 1.15 18.38 5.43
C GLY A 13 0.26 18.68 6.65
N GLU A 14 0.77 18.43 7.86
CA GLU A 14 -0.05 18.28 9.08
C GLU A 14 -0.71 19.56 9.56
N GLU A 15 -0.25 20.73 9.09
CA GLU A 15 -0.67 22.04 9.63
C GLU A 15 -1.37 22.93 8.58
N MET A 16 -1.59 22.43 7.37
CA MET A 16 -2.13 23.26 6.28
C MET A 16 -3.10 22.49 5.36
N PRO A 17 -4.11 23.16 4.77
CA PRO A 17 -5.07 22.52 3.88
C PRO A 17 -4.42 21.87 2.65
N GLU A 18 -3.39 22.47 2.06
CA GLU A 18 -2.65 21.94 0.90
C GLU A 18 -1.94 20.61 1.22
N GLY A 19 -1.52 20.46 2.46
CA GLY A 19 -0.99 19.21 2.99
C GLY A 19 -2.05 18.11 3.04
N THR A 20 -3.27 18.46 3.43
CA THR A 20 -4.42 17.56 3.40
C THR A 20 -4.83 17.23 1.97
N ILE A 21 -4.82 18.21 1.08
CA ILE A 21 -5.03 18.02 -0.35
C ILE A 21 -4.03 17.00 -0.91
N SER A 22 -2.73 17.12 -0.59
CA SER A 22 -1.69 16.20 -1.05
C SER A 22 -1.98 14.74 -0.65
N ARG A 23 -2.37 14.53 0.61
CA ARG A 23 -2.71 13.19 1.15
C ARG A 23 -3.99 12.63 0.56
N LEU A 24 -5.05 13.45 0.45
CA LEU A 24 -6.33 13.03 -0.10
C LEU A 24 -6.26 12.77 -1.61
N ALA A 25 -5.53 13.60 -2.37
CA ALA A 25 -5.29 13.38 -3.79
C ALA A 25 -4.52 12.07 -4.03
N THR A 26 -3.51 11.80 -3.20
CA THR A 26 -2.78 10.53 -3.24
C THR A 26 -3.72 9.35 -2.99
N ARG A 27 -4.55 9.41 -1.95
CA ARG A 27 -5.57 8.38 -1.68
C ARG A 27 -6.56 8.21 -2.82
N ARG A 28 -7.04 9.30 -3.41
CA ARG A 28 -7.96 9.29 -4.55
C ARG A 28 -7.38 8.54 -5.75
N VAL A 29 -6.08 8.74 -6.04
CA VAL A 29 -5.39 8.01 -7.10
C VAL A 29 -5.28 6.52 -6.77
N LEU A 30 -4.85 6.19 -5.54
CA LEU A 30 -4.62 4.82 -5.10
C LEU A 30 -5.91 4.00 -4.98
N GLU A 31 -7.00 4.59 -4.51
CA GLU A 31 -8.22 3.86 -4.19
C GLU A 31 -9.19 3.82 -5.38
N THR A 32 -9.08 4.75 -6.33
CA THR A 32 -10.07 4.84 -7.41
C THR A 32 -9.49 5.04 -8.79
N LEU A 33 -8.57 5.99 -9.00
CA LEU A 33 -8.15 6.30 -10.37
C LEU A 33 -7.24 5.20 -10.93
N GLN A 34 -6.29 4.71 -10.14
CA GLN A 34 -5.24 3.79 -10.58
C GLN A 34 -4.81 2.72 -9.54
N PRO A 35 -5.76 1.95 -8.95
CA PRO A 35 -5.46 1.03 -7.84
C PRO A 35 -4.43 -0.06 -8.16
N GLU A 36 -4.46 -0.61 -9.38
CA GLU A 36 -3.55 -1.70 -9.77
C GLU A 36 -2.18 -1.20 -10.26
N ARG A 37 -2.06 0.10 -10.53
CA ARG A 37 -0.90 0.69 -11.21
C ARG A 37 -0.08 1.60 -10.30
N THR A 38 -0.59 1.92 -9.12
CA THR A 38 0.05 2.83 -8.17
C THR A 38 0.24 2.18 -6.81
N VAL A 39 1.22 2.68 -6.07
CA VAL A 39 1.47 2.33 -4.66
C VAL A 39 1.80 3.59 -3.88
N THR A 40 1.49 3.60 -2.59
CA THR A 40 1.84 4.73 -1.72
C THR A 40 3.17 4.49 -1.03
N ILE A 41 3.93 5.57 -0.86
CA ILE A 41 5.13 5.60 -0.04
C ILE A 41 4.83 6.50 1.15
N CYS A 42 4.89 5.92 2.35
CA CYS A 42 4.66 6.66 3.59
C CYS A 42 5.87 7.54 3.89
N LEU A 43 5.75 8.86 3.72
CA LEU A 43 6.84 9.79 3.95
C LEU A 43 7.46 9.67 5.36
N PRO A 44 6.70 9.58 6.47
CA PRO A 44 7.29 9.35 7.79
C PRO A 44 8.18 8.11 7.88
N LEU A 45 7.73 6.95 7.39
CA LEU A 45 8.51 5.71 7.39
C LEU A 45 9.75 5.84 6.48
N PHE A 46 9.56 6.43 5.31
CA PHE A 46 10.64 6.68 4.35
C PHE A 46 11.74 7.55 4.98
N LEU A 47 11.38 8.63 5.67
CA LEU A 47 12.33 9.50 6.36
C LEU A 47 13.00 8.80 7.55
N ALA A 48 12.27 7.95 8.27
CA ALA A 48 12.78 7.18 9.41
C ALA A 48 13.75 6.04 9.03
N GLY A 49 13.99 5.80 7.74
CA GLY A 49 14.90 4.72 7.29
C GLY A 49 14.20 3.45 6.83
N GLY A 50 12.90 3.50 6.53
CA GLY A 50 12.15 2.38 5.95
C GLY A 50 12.78 1.90 4.64
N GLU A 51 13.50 0.79 4.70
CA GLU A 51 14.32 0.32 3.58
C GLU A 51 13.48 -0.22 2.43
N GLY A 52 12.28 -0.77 2.72
CA GLY A 52 11.34 -1.20 1.68
C GLY A 52 10.85 -0.02 0.84
N GLU A 53 10.48 1.08 1.49
CA GLU A 53 10.02 2.31 0.86
C GLU A 53 11.13 2.97 0.02
N ARG A 54 12.35 3.03 0.58
CA ARG A 54 13.52 3.60 -0.13
C ARG A 54 13.95 2.72 -1.30
N ALA A 55 13.98 1.41 -1.13
CA ALA A 55 14.29 0.48 -2.22
C ALA A 55 13.29 0.60 -3.36
N PHE A 56 12.00 0.73 -3.05
CA PHE A 56 11.00 0.98 -4.07
C PHE A 56 11.31 2.26 -4.85
N ALA A 57 11.55 3.38 -4.17
CA ALA A 57 11.80 4.67 -4.81
C ALA A 57 13.09 4.73 -5.64
N ARG A 58 14.08 3.86 -5.36
CA ARG A 58 15.31 3.74 -6.17
C ARG A 58 15.10 2.99 -7.48
N HIS A 59 14.17 2.03 -7.51
CA HIS A 59 14.01 1.11 -8.64
C HIS A 59 12.76 1.36 -9.47
N TYR A 60 11.78 2.08 -8.93
CA TYR A 60 10.50 2.36 -9.58
C TYR A 60 10.28 3.88 -9.68
N PRO A 61 9.62 4.34 -10.77
CA PRO A 61 9.29 5.74 -10.91
C PRO A 61 8.41 6.19 -9.74
N THR A 62 8.77 7.33 -9.14
CA THR A 62 8.09 7.88 -7.96
C THR A 62 7.66 9.32 -8.24
N ILE A 63 6.39 9.64 -7.99
CA ILE A 63 5.83 10.99 -8.08
C ILE A 63 5.75 11.56 -6.65
N ALA A 64 6.30 12.76 -6.46
CA ALA A 64 6.17 13.50 -5.21
C ALA A 64 5.02 14.51 -5.28
N ILE A 65 4.17 14.55 -4.25
CA ILE A 65 3.09 15.54 -4.10
C ILE A 65 3.32 16.32 -2.81
N ASP A 66 3.62 17.60 -2.94
CA ASP A 66 3.94 18.48 -1.83
C ASP A 66 2.88 19.58 -1.66
N GLY A 67 2.50 19.88 -0.42
CA GLY A 67 1.54 20.94 -0.13
C GLY A 67 2.13 22.34 -0.30
N CYS A 68 3.45 22.48 -0.27
CA CYS A 68 4.14 23.77 -0.34
C CYS A 68 5.57 23.66 -0.89
N GLU A 69 6.19 24.82 -1.14
CA GLU A 69 7.54 24.93 -1.71
C GLU A 69 8.67 24.36 -0.85
N LYS A 70 8.40 23.94 0.39
CA LYS A 70 9.40 23.20 1.19
C LYS A 70 9.74 21.86 0.55
N ARG A 71 8.83 21.30 -0.25
CA ARG A 71 9.04 20.10 -1.07
C ARG A 71 9.57 18.91 -0.26
N CYS A 72 8.98 18.66 0.91
CA CYS A 72 9.47 17.65 1.85
C CYS A 72 9.50 16.24 1.24
N ALA A 73 8.47 15.87 0.47
CA ALA A 73 8.37 14.58 -0.18
C ALA A 73 9.39 14.47 -1.33
N ALA A 74 9.45 15.47 -2.21
CA ALA A 74 10.39 15.45 -3.33
C ALA A 74 11.85 15.41 -2.85
N ARG A 75 12.22 16.31 -1.91
CA ARG A 75 13.57 16.38 -1.35
C ARG A 75 13.94 15.13 -0.57
N GLY A 76 13.02 14.60 0.24
CA GLY A 76 13.25 13.36 0.96
C GLY A 76 13.58 12.22 -0.02
N THR A 77 12.76 12.08 -1.06
CA THR A 77 12.95 11.05 -2.10
C THR A 77 14.32 11.19 -2.78
N GLU A 78 14.71 12.41 -3.16
CA GLU A 78 15.98 12.68 -3.83
C GLU A 78 17.19 12.40 -2.92
N ILE A 79 17.13 12.80 -1.65
CA ILE A 79 18.23 12.62 -0.69
C ILE A 79 18.46 11.14 -0.37
N TYR A 80 17.39 10.38 -0.13
CA TYR A 80 17.50 9.02 0.40
C TYR A 80 17.32 7.91 -0.64
N SER A 81 16.98 8.26 -1.89
CA SER A 81 16.70 7.28 -2.94
C SER A 81 17.12 7.79 -4.31
N ALA A 82 16.23 8.42 -5.05
CA ALA A 82 16.45 8.86 -6.42
C ALA A 82 15.63 10.13 -6.69
N LYS A 83 15.99 10.87 -7.74
CA LYS A 83 15.21 12.02 -8.16
C LYS A 83 13.77 11.57 -8.51
N PRO A 84 12.72 12.21 -7.96
CA PRO A 84 11.35 11.93 -8.35
C PRO A 84 11.17 12.02 -9.87
N ALA A 85 10.42 11.09 -10.44
CA ALA A 85 10.08 11.10 -11.87
C ALA A 85 9.19 12.30 -12.23
N ALA A 86 8.41 12.79 -11.26
CA ALA A 86 7.68 14.04 -11.33
C ALA A 86 7.46 14.60 -9.91
N SER A 87 7.20 15.90 -9.83
CA SER A 87 6.88 16.61 -8.59
C SER A 87 5.72 17.56 -8.85
N ILE A 88 4.73 17.56 -7.95
CA ILE A 88 3.62 18.50 -7.93
C ILE A 88 3.72 19.30 -6.64
N VAL A 89 3.53 20.62 -6.71
CA VAL A 89 3.24 21.43 -5.53
C VAL A 89 1.81 21.93 -5.62
N VAL A 90 0.98 21.55 -4.64
CA VAL A 90 -0.46 21.85 -4.63
C VAL A 90 -0.72 23.36 -4.68
N SER A 91 0.10 24.16 -4.00
CA SER A 91 -0.02 25.62 -4.01
C SER A 91 0.15 26.24 -5.41
N GLU A 92 0.87 25.58 -6.33
CA GLU A 92 1.03 26.02 -7.72
C GLU A 92 -0.19 25.69 -8.59
N LEU A 93 -1.04 24.75 -8.16
CA LEU A 93 -2.25 24.33 -8.88
C LEU A 93 -3.50 25.16 -8.50
N SER A 94 -3.44 25.94 -7.42
CA SER A 94 -4.53 26.87 -7.11
C SER A 94 -4.48 28.04 -8.07
N SER A 95 -5.53 28.19 -8.89
CA SER A 95 -5.67 29.33 -9.81
C SER A 95 -5.79 30.68 -9.08
N ASP A 96 -6.19 30.64 -7.80
CA ASP A 96 -6.27 31.80 -6.92
C ASP A 96 -5.50 31.51 -5.62
N PRO A 97 -4.34 32.14 -5.39
CA PRO A 97 -3.57 31.98 -4.16
C PRO A 97 -4.29 32.50 -2.90
N SER A 98 -5.33 33.32 -3.06
CA SER A 98 -6.14 33.86 -1.96
C SER A 98 -7.38 33.01 -1.64
N ALA A 99 -7.62 31.96 -2.42
CA ALA A 99 -8.67 30.98 -2.21
C ALA A 99 -8.64 30.38 -0.80
N GLU A 100 -9.79 30.36 -0.13
CA GLU A 100 -9.93 29.66 1.14
C GLU A 100 -10.07 28.16 0.89
N LEU A 101 -8.97 27.40 1.02
CA LEU A 101 -8.94 25.94 0.84
C LEU A 101 -9.48 25.16 2.05
N GLY A 102 -9.84 25.86 3.12
CA GLY A 102 -10.26 25.30 4.40
C GLY A 102 -9.10 25.15 5.38
N THR A 103 -9.11 24.07 6.15
CA THR A 103 -8.16 23.80 7.23
C THR A 103 -7.40 22.50 7.01
N ALA A 104 -6.38 22.26 7.83
CA ALA A 104 -5.65 20.99 7.86
C ALA A 104 -6.51 19.75 8.19
N ARG A 105 -7.75 19.92 8.67
CA ARG A 105 -8.64 18.80 9.02
C ARG A 105 -9.89 18.71 8.14
N ARG A 106 -10.27 19.81 7.50
CA ARG A 106 -11.49 19.90 6.71
C ARG A 106 -11.27 20.90 5.58
N LEU A 107 -11.36 20.40 4.36
CA LEU A 107 -11.30 21.22 3.16
C LEU A 107 -12.63 21.96 2.94
N SER A 108 -12.55 23.13 2.33
CA SER A 108 -13.69 23.81 1.72
C SER A 108 -14.06 23.14 0.39
N ASP A 109 -15.14 23.58 -0.24
CA ASP A 109 -15.51 23.10 -1.58
C ASP A 109 -14.41 23.43 -2.61
N GLN A 110 -13.77 24.58 -2.49
CA GLN A 110 -12.63 24.95 -3.32
C GLN A 110 -11.41 24.06 -3.04
N GLY A 111 -11.14 23.75 -1.76
CA GLY A 111 -10.10 22.79 -1.39
C GLY A 111 -10.34 21.40 -1.97
N LEU A 112 -11.60 20.95 -2.01
CA LEU A 112 -11.99 19.68 -2.64
C LEU A 112 -11.80 19.70 -4.17
N GLN A 113 -12.10 20.83 -4.83
CA GLN A 113 -11.85 20.99 -6.27
C GLN A 113 -10.35 20.92 -6.59
N VAL A 114 -9.51 21.62 -5.82
CA VAL A 114 -8.04 21.57 -5.98
C VAL A 114 -7.51 20.15 -5.70
N MET A 115 -8.10 19.44 -4.74
CA MET A 115 -7.78 18.04 -4.46
C MET A 115 -8.07 17.13 -5.64
N GLU A 116 -9.25 17.23 -6.24
CA GLU A 116 -9.59 16.41 -7.42
C GLU A 116 -8.69 16.76 -8.61
N ALA A 117 -8.43 18.05 -8.84
CA ALA A 117 -7.49 18.48 -9.89
C ALA A 117 -6.07 17.92 -9.68
N THR A 118 -5.59 17.92 -8.43
CA THR A 118 -4.30 17.32 -8.06
C THR A 118 -4.28 15.81 -8.33
N ALA A 119 -5.36 15.11 -8.01
CA ALA A 119 -5.48 13.66 -8.25
C ALA A 119 -5.50 13.34 -9.75
N VAL A 120 -6.24 14.10 -10.55
CA VAL A 120 -6.30 13.95 -12.01
C VAL A 120 -4.92 14.21 -12.63
N ALA A 121 -4.27 15.32 -12.27
CA ALA A 121 -2.92 15.65 -12.76
C ALA A 121 -1.90 14.54 -12.42
N THR A 122 -2.00 13.97 -11.21
CA THR A 122 -1.18 12.82 -10.81
C THR A 122 -1.46 11.60 -11.68
N SER A 123 -2.72 11.27 -11.92
CA SER A 123 -3.13 10.15 -12.78
C SER A 123 -2.58 10.29 -14.21
N GLU A 124 -2.65 11.48 -14.79
CA GLU A 124 -2.09 11.74 -16.12
C GLU A 124 -0.55 11.57 -16.17
N ILE A 125 0.15 11.93 -15.10
CA ILE A 125 1.59 11.66 -14.97
C ILE A 125 1.84 10.15 -14.91
N VAL A 126 1.04 9.40 -14.14
CA VAL A 126 1.18 7.93 -14.07
C VAL A 126 0.97 7.30 -15.45
N ASP A 127 -0.04 7.75 -16.21
CA ASP A 127 -0.27 7.28 -17.58
C ASP A 127 0.91 7.54 -18.50
N ARG A 128 1.49 8.74 -18.43
CA ARG A 128 2.71 9.07 -19.18
C ARG A 128 3.90 8.18 -18.79
N LEU A 129 4.12 7.96 -17.49
CA LEU A 129 5.23 7.15 -16.99
C LEU A 129 5.13 5.67 -17.35
N LEU A 130 3.90 5.16 -17.50
CA LEU A 130 3.63 3.79 -17.90
C LEU A 130 3.39 3.62 -19.41
N GLY A 131 3.44 4.70 -20.19
CA GLY A 131 3.36 4.67 -21.65
C GLY A 131 1.96 4.39 -22.19
N THR A 132 0.90 4.66 -21.42
CA THR A 132 -0.49 4.41 -21.84
C THR A 132 -1.04 5.66 -22.53
N LYS A 133 -1.13 5.65 -23.87
CA LYS A 133 -1.93 6.65 -24.60
C LYS A 133 -3.41 6.39 -24.30
N GLN A 134 -4.08 7.21 -23.50
CA GLN A 134 -5.53 7.13 -23.39
C GLN A 134 -6.20 7.88 -24.55
N THR A 135 -6.88 7.13 -25.41
CA THR A 135 -8.02 7.63 -26.18
C THR A 135 -9.21 7.61 -25.23
N ILE A 136 -9.62 8.79 -24.75
CA ILE A 136 -10.80 8.91 -23.89
C ILE A 136 -12.05 8.69 -24.77
N GLN A 137 -12.73 7.56 -24.58
CA GLN A 137 -14.15 7.42 -24.88
C GLN A 137 -14.89 7.31 -23.56
N ILE A 138 -15.62 8.37 -23.24
CA ILE A 138 -16.56 8.41 -22.13
C ILE A 138 -17.80 7.67 -22.62
N ASN A 139 -18.09 6.50 -22.08
CA ASN A 139 -19.45 5.95 -22.07
C ASN A 139 -19.82 5.65 -20.62
N ALA A 140 -20.73 6.46 -20.11
CA ALA A 140 -21.50 6.17 -18.93
C ALA A 140 -22.50 5.07 -19.27
N GLU A 141 -22.50 3.97 -18.52
CA GLU A 141 -23.68 3.21 -18.10
C GLU A 141 -23.30 1.93 -17.31
N GLY A 142 -23.70 1.88 -16.04
CA GLY A 142 -24.50 0.79 -15.46
C GLY A 142 -23.90 -0.60 -15.18
N ARG A 143 -23.78 -0.90 -13.87
CA ARG A 143 -23.82 -2.22 -13.18
C ARG A 143 -22.58 -3.13 -13.35
N SER A 144 -22.14 -3.91 -12.36
CA SER A 144 -22.83 -4.56 -11.25
C SER A 144 -21.87 -4.75 -10.07
N ALA A 145 -22.39 -4.63 -8.85
CA ALA A 145 -21.69 -4.98 -7.62
C ALA A 145 -21.38 -6.49 -7.58
N SER A 146 -20.15 -6.86 -7.95
CA SER A 146 -19.58 -8.14 -7.58
C SER A 146 -18.89 -7.96 -6.24
N SER A 147 -19.31 -8.71 -5.22
CA SER A 147 -18.73 -8.69 -3.88
C SER A 147 -17.26 -9.08 -3.95
N LEU A 148 -16.37 -8.09 -4.03
CA LEU A 148 -14.95 -8.28 -3.86
C LEU A 148 -14.72 -8.68 -2.41
N LYS A 149 -14.27 -9.92 -2.19
CA LYS A 149 -13.69 -10.34 -0.92
C LYS A 149 -12.65 -9.30 -0.53
N THR A 150 -12.84 -8.67 0.63
CA THR A 150 -11.89 -7.68 1.18
C THR A 150 -10.58 -8.38 1.49
N VAL A 151 -9.65 -8.37 0.54
CA VAL A 151 -8.27 -8.75 0.77
C VAL A 151 -7.60 -7.59 1.49
N VAL A 152 -7.08 -7.82 2.68
CA VAL A 152 -6.27 -6.83 3.39
C VAL A 152 -4.96 -6.68 2.63
N THR A 153 -4.79 -5.56 1.92
CA THR A 153 -3.60 -5.28 1.11
C THR A 153 -2.65 -4.32 1.81
N CYS A 154 -1.35 -4.64 1.81
CA CYS A 154 -0.29 -3.71 2.20
C CYS A 154 -0.06 -2.65 1.10
N SER A 155 0.54 -1.49 1.43
CA SER A 155 0.78 -0.35 0.53
C SER A 155 1.49 -0.67 -0.79
N CYS A 156 2.26 -1.76 -0.87
CA CYS A 156 2.88 -2.24 -2.12
C CYS A 156 1.86 -2.92 -3.08
N GLY A 157 0.61 -3.09 -2.66
CA GLY A 157 -0.44 -3.77 -3.39
C GLY A 157 -0.15 -5.25 -3.64
N SER A 158 0.72 -5.89 -2.85
CA SER A 158 1.06 -7.31 -2.99
C SER A 158 0.11 -8.25 -2.21
N GLY A 159 -0.88 -7.70 -1.50
CA GLY A 159 -1.66 -8.47 -0.52
C GLY A 159 -0.81 -8.91 0.67
N ILE A 160 -1.44 -9.33 1.75
CA ILE A 160 -0.74 -10.17 2.74
C ILE A 160 -0.64 -11.57 2.13
N PRO A 161 0.58 -12.16 1.99
CA PRO A 161 0.70 -13.51 1.46
C PRO A 161 -0.13 -14.50 2.27
N SER A 162 -0.99 -15.27 1.62
CA SER A 162 -1.84 -16.29 2.24
C SER A 162 -1.50 -17.68 1.71
N LYS A 163 -1.92 -18.71 2.45
CA LYS A 163 -1.80 -20.11 2.01
C LYS A 163 -3.07 -20.87 2.38
N MET A 164 -3.51 -21.76 1.50
CA MET A 164 -4.64 -22.65 1.76
C MET A 164 -4.19 -23.85 2.61
N LEU A 165 -4.86 -24.07 3.74
CA LEU A 165 -4.72 -25.26 4.59
C LEU A 165 -6.04 -25.99 4.74
N THR A 166 -6.00 -27.31 4.89
CA THR A 166 -7.15 -28.09 5.35
C THR A 166 -7.14 -28.10 6.88
N ILE A 167 -8.09 -27.39 7.50
CA ILE A 167 -8.22 -27.26 8.96
C ILE A 167 -9.59 -27.75 9.35
N ALA A 168 -9.71 -28.67 10.32
CA ALA A 168 -11.00 -29.26 10.72
C ALA A 168 -11.84 -29.79 9.53
N GLY A 169 -11.18 -30.31 8.49
CA GLY A 169 -11.82 -30.85 7.29
C GLY A 169 -12.32 -29.82 6.28
N ARG A 170 -12.10 -28.52 6.52
CA ARG A 170 -12.44 -27.42 5.60
C ARG A 170 -11.18 -26.77 5.00
N GLU A 171 -11.28 -26.31 3.76
CA GLU A 171 -10.25 -25.47 3.16
C GLU A 171 -10.33 -24.06 3.73
N THR A 172 -9.26 -23.65 4.40
CA THR A 172 -9.13 -22.36 5.08
C THR A 172 -7.96 -21.59 4.49
N GLU A 173 -8.21 -20.38 4.03
CA GLU A 173 -7.17 -19.44 3.64
C GLU A 173 -6.54 -18.83 4.90
N VAL A 174 -5.24 -19.03 5.09
CA VAL A 174 -4.49 -18.55 6.25
C VAL A 174 -3.57 -17.41 5.82
N ALA A 175 -3.90 -16.19 6.23
CA ALA A 175 -3.14 -14.99 5.95
C ALA A 175 -1.82 -14.96 6.75
N ALA A 176 -0.81 -14.34 6.15
CA ALA A 176 0.56 -14.14 6.66
C ALA A 176 1.39 -15.43 6.88
N LEU A 177 0.80 -16.61 6.70
CA LEU A 177 1.44 -17.88 7.01
C LEU A 177 2.80 -18.10 6.32
N PRO A 178 2.98 -17.80 5.01
CA PRO A 178 4.28 -17.94 4.36
C PRO A 178 5.39 -17.07 4.99
N VAL A 179 5.04 -15.84 5.38
CA VAL A 179 5.99 -14.89 6.00
C VAL A 179 6.35 -15.33 7.42
N ILE A 180 5.35 -15.83 8.17
CA ILE A 180 5.57 -16.37 9.51
C ILE A 180 6.54 -17.55 9.46
N TYR A 181 6.37 -18.48 8.50
CA TYR A 181 7.27 -19.62 8.32
C TYR A 181 8.69 -19.20 7.96
N GLN A 182 8.84 -18.28 7.01
CA GLN A 182 10.16 -17.78 6.62
C GLN A 182 10.90 -17.14 7.80
N SER A 183 10.18 -16.36 8.62
CA SER A 183 10.72 -15.75 9.84
C SER A 183 11.17 -16.82 10.86
N TRP A 184 10.34 -17.83 11.12
CA TRP A 184 10.65 -18.91 12.05
C TRP A 184 11.85 -19.75 11.62
N GLN A 185 11.91 -20.10 10.33
CA GLN A 185 13.02 -20.85 9.76
C GLN A 185 14.32 -20.05 9.85
N SER A 186 14.29 -18.75 9.51
CA SER A 186 15.45 -17.87 9.59
C SER A 186 15.97 -17.70 11.03
N ALA A 187 15.09 -17.84 12.03
CA ALA A 187 15.44 -17.85 13.45
C ALA A 187 15.92 -19.23 13.96
N GLY A 188 16.10 -20.22 13.08
CA GLY A 188 16.56 -21.57 13.44
C GLY A 188 15.53 -22.40 14.21
N ARG A 189 14.26 -21.98 14.24
CA ARG A 189 13.20 -22.65 15.00
C ARG A 189 12.60 -23.78 14.16
N MET A 190 13.19 -24.96 14.28
CA MET A 190 12.79 -26.16 13.56
C MET A 190 11.42 -26.71 14.04
N PRO A 191 10.74 -27.54 13.24
CA PRO A 191 9.43 -28.14 13.58
C PRO A 191 9.55 -29.31 14.58
N ASP A 192 10.68 -29.51 15.25
CA ASP A 192 11.01 -30.69 16.07
C ASP A 192 10.10 -30.87 17.29
N LYS A 193 9.35 -29.83 17.67
CA LYS A 193 8.34 -29.87 18.75
C LYS A 193 6.93 -29.43 18.30
N GLY A 194 6.67 -29.40 16.99
CA GLY A 194 5.41 -28.87 16.44
C GLY A 194 5.38 -27.33 16.44
N VAL A 195 4.17 -26.77 16.43
CA VAL A 195 3.95 -25.31 16.41
C VAL A 195 4.13 -24.75 17.82
N SER A 196 5.01 -23.77 18.00
CA SER A 196 5.15 -23.09 19.29
C SER A 196 3.92 -22.26 19.61
N ALA A 197 3.59 -22.12 20.90
CA ALA A 197 2.51 -21.23 21.35
C ALA A 197 2.67 -19.79 20.83
N GLU A 198 3.92 -19.35 20.68
CA GLU A 198 4.25 -18.05 20.07
C GLU A 198 3.86 -17.98 18.59
N MET A 199 4.12 -19.02 17.80
CA MET A 199 3.72 -19.04 16.38
C MET A 199 2.20 -18.99 16.28
N LEU A 200 1.50 -19.80 17.07
CA LEU A 200 0.03 -19.83 17.06
C LEU A 200 -0.56 -18.47 17.46
N LYS A 201 0.05 -17.79 18.45
CA LYS A 201 -0.35 -16.45 18.85
C LYS A 201 -0.21 -15.45 17.71
N ILE A 202 0.88 -15.50 16.94
CA ILE A 202 1.07 -14.62 15.78
C ILE A 202 0.09 -14.98 14.65
N VAL A 203 -0.15 -16.26 14.38
CA VAL A 203 -1.14 -16.69 13.39
C VAL A 203 -2.54 -16.17 13.75
N ASN A 204 -2.91 -16.22 15.04
CA ASN A 204 -4.20 -15.72 15.54
C ASN A 204 -4.38 -14.20 15.38
N VAL A 205 -3.30 -13.42 15.29
CA VAL A 205 -3.38 -11.96 15.02
C VAL A 205 -4.03 -11.69 13.65
N TYR A 206 -3.77 -12.56 12.67
CA TYR A 206 -4.24 -12.39 11.30
C TYR A 206 -5.44 -13.28 10.98
N ASN A 207 -5.67 -14.34 11.75
CA ASN A 207 -6.64 -15.38 11.47
C ASN A 207 -7.36 -15.76 12.78
N PRO A 208 -8.55 -15.21 13.08
CA PRO A 208 -9.25 -15.54 14.31
C PRO A 208 -9.48 -17.06 14.44
N ILE A 209 -8.85 -17.68 15.43
CA ILE A 209 -8.91 -19.12 15.69
C ILE A 209 -10.05 -19.38 16.70
N PRO A 210 -11.10 -20.14 16.33
CA PRO A 210 -12.11 -20.58 17.29
C PRO A 210 -11.50 -21.47 18.38
N GLU A 211 -11.87 -21.25 19.64
CA GLU A 211 -11.33 -22.00 20.79
C GLU A 211 -11.54 -23.52 20.63
N ASN A 212 -12.67 -23.94 20.05
CA ASN A 212 -13.00 -25.34 19.79
C ASN A 212 -12.21 -25.97 18.63
N GLU A 213 -11.45 -25.18 17.88
CA GLU A 213 -10.66 -25.66 16.73
C GLU A 213 -9.15 -25.48 16.92
N GLU A 214 -8.70 -24.97 18.07
CA GLU A 214 -7.29 -24.64 18.31
C GLU A 214 -6.34 -25.81 18.00
N ASP A 215 -6.70 -27.03 18.39
CA ASP A 215 -5.90 -28.23 18.14
C ASP A 215 -5.84 -28.62 16.64
N ALA A 216 -6.94 -28.43 15.91
CA ALA A 216 -6.96 -28.66 14.47
C ALA A 216 -6.08 -27.65 13.73
N TRP A 217 -6.08 -26.39 14.18
CA TRP A 217 -5.18 -25.35 13.67
C TRP A 217 -3.72 -25.66 13.96
N LYS A 218 -3.38 -26.02 15.22
CA LYS A 218 -2.02 -26.43 15.59
C LYS A 218 -1.52 -27.58 14.72
N GLN A 219 -2.34 -28.62 14.53
CA GLN A 219 -1.96 -29.79 13.75
C GLN A 219 -1.73 -29.44 12.27
N ALA A 220 -2.64 -28.69 11.65
CA ALA A 220 -2.53 -28.30 10.25
C ALA A 220 -1.28 -27.43 10.00
N ILE A 221 -1.04 -26.45 10.86
CA ILE A 221 0.13 -25.56 10.76
C ILE A 221 1.43 -26.33 11.02
N ALA A 222 1.44 -27.29 11.96
CA ALA A 222 2.64 -28.09 12.25
C ALA A 222 3.07 -28.93 11.05
N LEU A 223 2.10 -29.62 10.43
CA LEU A 223 2.33 -30.45 9.26
C LEU A 223 2.83 -29.62 8.07
N ASP A 224 2.20 -28.47 7.84
CA ASP A 224 2.57 -27.60 6.72
C ASP A 224 3.90 -26.88 6.94
N TYR A 225 4.22 -26.49 8.19
CA TYR A 225 5.53 -25.92 8.52
C TYR A 225 6.67 -26.93 8.35
N ALA A 226 6.44 -28.19 8.77
CA ALA A 226 7.40 -29.25 8.56
C ALA A 226 7.69 -29.48 7.08
N ARG A 227 6.65 -29.46 6.24
CA ARG A 227 6.78 -29.52 4.77
C ARG A 227 7.58 -28.34 4.23
N PHE A 228 7.23 -27.12 4.63
CA PHE A 228 7.94 -25.90 4.23
C PHE A 228 9.45 -26.00 4.52
N CYS A 229 9.83 -26.41 5.74
CA CYS A 229 11.24 -26.57 6.12
C CYS A 229 11.98 -27.68 5.36
N SER A 230 11.26 -28.70 4.85
CA SER A 230 11.86 -29.78 4.06
C SER A 230 12.10 -29.40 2.60
N GLU A 231 11.27 -28.51 2.04
CA GLU A 231 11.34 -28.06 0.64
C GLU A 231 12.39 -26.96 0.42
N THR A 232 12.82 -26.26 1.47
CA THR A 232 13.85 -25.19 1.39
C THR A 232 15.28 -25.68 1.66
N LYS A 233 15.50 -26.99 1.80
CA LYS A 233 16.83 -27.59 2.00
C LYS A 233 17.60 -27.77 0.71
#